data_AF-A0A533SKC3-F1
#
_entry.id   AF-A0A533SKC3-F1
#
_cell.length_a   1.000
_cell.length_b   1.000
_cell.length_c   1.000
_cell.angle_alpha   90.00
_cell.angle_beta   90.00
_cell.angle_gamma   90.00
#
_symmetry.space_group_name_H-M   'P 1'
#
loop_
_entity.id
_entity.type
_entity.pdbx_description
1 polymer ?
#
loop_
_entity_poly.entity_id
_entity_poly.type
_entity_poly.pdbx_seq_one_letter_code
_entity_poly.pdbx_strand_id
1 'polypeptide(L)'
;MPHRRWTPEEKIRIVLESFNTNIGLAELCRKYAVNPTVFYAWKEKFIEGGKQALTRSRRNGGEGELQAENERLKQLIGELTIANDAFKKSLQGEKGRW
;
A
#
# COMPACT_ATOMS: atom_id res chain seq x y z
N MET A 1 -31.01 -13.43 2.36
CA MET A 1 -30.79 -12.67 3.61
C MET A 1 -29.60 -11.74 3.40
N PRO A 2 -29.65 -10.46 3.82
CA PRO A 2 -28.53 -9.55 3.62
C PRO A 2 -27.31 -10.00 4.45
N HIS A 3 -26.16 -10.13 3.79
CA HIS A 3 -24.90 -10.37 4.50
C HIS A 3 -24.55 -9.15 5.33
N ARG A 4 -24.40 -9.32 6.65
CA ARG A 4 -23.85 -8.29 7.51
C ARG A 4 -22.47 -7.89 6.99
N ARG A 5 -22.25 -6.58 6.82
CA ARG A 5 -20.94 -6.02 6.48
C ARG A 5 -20.33 -5.44 7.76
N TRP A 6 -19.05 -5.68 7.96
CA TRP A 6 -18.26 -5.05 9.01
C TRP A 6 -17.36 -4.00 8.40
N THR A 7 -17.39 -2.81 8.96
CA THR A 7 -16.42 -1.74 8.69
C THR A 7 -15.01 -2.18 9.10
N PRO A 8 -13.95 -1.58 8.53
CA PRO A 8 -12.59 -1.82 8.99
C PRO A 8 -12.42 -1.63 10.51
N GLU A 9 -13.03 -0.60 11.08
CA GLU A 9 -12.94 -0.24 12.49
C GLU A 9 -13.59 -1.31 13.38
N GLU A 10 -14.74 -1.85 12.95
CA GLU A 10 -15.38 -2.97 13.65
C GLU A 10 -14.51 -4.22 13.61
N LYS A 11 -13.92 -4.56 12.46
CA LYS A 11 -13.03 -5.73 12.35
C LYS A 11 -11.85 -5.61 13.30
N ILE A 12 -11.22 -4.43 13.36
CA ILE A 12 -10.09 -4.15 14.27
C ILE A 12 -10.54 -4.32 15.72
N ARG A 13 -11.67 -3.73 16.12
CA ARG A 13 -12.18 -3.83 17.50
C ARG A 13 -12.41 -5.29 17.91
N ILE A 14 -13.05 -6.08 17.04
CA ILE A 14 -13.36 -7.49 17.32
C ILE A 14 -12.08 -8.32 17.42
N VAL A 15 -11.10 -8.08 16.54
CA VAL A 15 -9.78 -8.75 16.60
C VAL A 15 -9.04 -8.40 17.89
N LEU A 16 -9.04 -7.12 18.30
CA LEU A 16 -8.42 -6.68 19.56
C LEU A 16 -9.08 -7.29 20.80
N GLU A 17 -10.41 -7.36 20.82
CA GLU A 17 -11.14 -8.02 21.90
C GLU A 17 -10.74 -9.49 22.04
N SER A 18 -10.50 -10.19 20.93
CA SER A 18 -10.02 -11.58 20.93
C SER A 18 -8.65 -11.80 21.60
N PHE A 19 -7.86 -10.74 21.73
CA PHE A 19 -6.56 -10.79 22.42
C PHE A 19 -6.66 -10.41 23.89
N ASN A 20 -7.61 -9.54 24.25
CA ASN A 20 -7.71 -8.93 25.58
C ASN A 20 -8.66 -9.64 26.53
N THR A 21 -9.47 -10.58 26.03
CA THR A 21 -10.51 -11.25 26.81
C THR A 21 -10.21 -12.72 26.99
N ASN A 22 -10.67 -13.29 28.11
CA ASN A 22 -10.63 -14.73 28.36
C ASN A 22 -11.78 -15.49 27.67
N ILE A 23 -12.58 -14.83 26.81
CA ILE A 23 -13.67 -15.49 26.09
C ILE A 23 -13.11 -16.31 24.92
N GLY A 24 -13.65 -17.52 24.76
CA GLY A 24 -13.25 -18.41 23.67
C GLY A 24 -13.65 -17.84 22.31
N LEU A 25 -12.88 -18.16 21.27
CA LEU A 25 -13.13 -17.67 19.92
C LEU A 25 -14.55 -17.95 19.40
N ALA A 26 -15.09 -19.13 19.72
CA ALA A 26 -16.43 -19.52 19.34
C ALA A 26 -17.51 -18.60 19.95
N GLU A 27 -17.28 -18.14 21.19
CA GLU A 27 -18.17 -17.21 21.88
C GLU A 27 -18.07 -15.80 21.29
N LEU A 28 -16.85 -15.34 20.99
CA LEU A 28 -16.62 -14.07 20.30
C LEU A 28 -17.31 -14.04 18.92
N CYS A 29 -17.19 -15.12 18.14
CA CYS A 29 -17.82 -15.24 16.83
C CYS A 29 -19.35 -15.20 16.92
N ARG A 30 -19.95 -15.85 17.94
CA ARG A 30 -21.39 -15.76 18.21
C ARG A 30 -21.82 -14.35 18.61
N LYS A 31 -21.08 -13.71 19.53
CA LYS A 31 -21.36 -12.34 20.02
C LYS A 31 -21.46 -11.34 18.89
N TYR A 32 -20.55 -11.43 17.91
CA TYR A 32 -20.49 -10.50 16.78
C TYR A 32 -21.17 -11.00 15.51
N ALA A 33 -21.81 -12.17 15.56
CA ALA A 33 -22.40 -12.87 14.41
C ALA A 33 -21.42 -13.02 13.23
N VAL A 34 -20.15 -13.29 13.54
CA VAL A 34 -19.06 -13.47 12.56
C VAL A 34 -18.85 -14.97 12.35
N ASN A 35 -18.72 -15.39 11.10
CA ASN A 35 -18.30 -16.77 10.81
C ASN A 35 -16.84 -16.98 11.27
N PRO A 36 -16.52 -18.08 11.99
CA PRO A 36 -15.15 -18.31 12.49
C PRO A 36 -14.06 -18.23 11.42
N THR A 37 -14.29 -18.78 10.23
CA THR A 37 -13.33 -18.73 9.12
C THR A 37 -13.05 -17.30 8.68
N VAL A 38 -14.07 -16.45 8.62
CA VAL A 38 -13.94 -15.02 8.28
C VAL A 38 -13.15 -14.29 9.37
N PHE A 39 -13.45 -14.58 10.64
CA PHE A 39 -12.72 -13.99 11.76
C PHE A 39 -11.23 -14.39 11.74
N TYR A 40 -10.91 -15.66 11.52
CA TYR A 40 -9.53 -16.14 11.42
C TYR A 40 -8.75 -15.40 10.34
N ALA A 41 -9.35 -15.22 9.16
CA ALA A 41 -8.73 -14.46 8.08
C ALA A 41 -8.44 -13.00 8.46
N TRP A 42 -9.26 -12.36 9.29
CA TRP A 42 -8.98 -11.01 9.80
C TRP A 42 -7.87 -11.01 10.83
N LYS A 43 -7.90 -11.95 11.78
CA LYS A 43 -6.89 -12.08 12.83
C LYS A 43 -5.50 -12.34 12.24
N GLU A 44 -5.41 -13.22 11.26
CA GLU A 44 -4.17 -13.50 10.54
C GLU A 44 -3.62 -12.25 9.84
N LYS A 45 -4.45 -11.55 9.05
CA LYS A 45 -4.05 -10.30 8.38
C LYS A 45 -3.58 -9.24 9.37
N PHE A 46 -4.26 -9.10 10.51
CA PHE A 46 -3.90 -8.15 11.54
C PHE A 46 -2.53 -8.47 12.16
N ILE A 47 -2.28 -9.73 12.51
CA ILE A 47 -1.00 -10.18 13.08
C ILE A 47 0.12 -10.01 12.05
N GLU A 48 -0.10 -10.41 10.81
CA GLU A 48 0.91 -10.31 9.76
C GLU A 48 1.28 -8.86 9.46
N GLY A 49 0.29 -7.97 9.34
CA GLY A 49 0.53 -6.54 9.20
C GLY A 49 1.29 -5.94 10.38
N GLY A 50 0.96 -6.35 11.62
CA GLY A 50 1.68 -5.94 12.81
C GLY A 50 3.14 -6.42 12.82
N LYS A 51 3.39 -7.68 12.45
CA LYS A 51 4.75 -8.23 12.31
C LYS A 51 5.55 -7.46 11.28
N GLN A 52 4.99 -7.24 10.08
CA GLN A 52 5.64 -6.49 9.02
C GLN A 52 5.98 -5.07 9.46
N ALA A 53 5.07 -4.39 10.17
CA ALA A 53 5.31 -3.05 10.68
C ALA A 53 6.45 -3.00 11.72
N LEU A 54 6.60 -4.05 12.53
CA LEU A 54 7.65 -4.13 13.56
C LEU A 54 9.00 -4.63 13.01
N THR A 55 9.01 -5.48 11.97
CA THR A 55 10.23 -6.01 11.36
C THR A 55 10.78 -5.11 10.26
N ARG A 56 9.94 -4.28 9.63
CA ARG A 56 10.40 -3.29 8.67
C ARG A 56 11.23 -2.24 9.42
N SER A 57 12.55 -2.34 9.28
CA SER A 57 13.46 -1.28 9.72
C SER A 57 12.99 0.05 9.14
N ARG A 58 12.91 1.09 9.97
CA ARG A 58 12.51 2.46 9.59
C ARG A 58 13.31 3.02 8.41
N ARG A 59 14.45 2.39 8.07
CA ARG A 59 15.32 2.71 6.93
C ARG A 59 14.87 2.11 5.59
N ASN A 60 14.08 1.04 5.58
CA ASN A 60 13.61 0.35 4.36
C ASN A 60 12.10 0.61 4.10
N GLY A 61 11.58 1.71 4.66
CA GLY A 61 10.33 2.29 4.20
C GLY A 61 10.58 2.82 2.80
N GLY A 62 10.23 2.03 1.78
CA GLY A 62 10.54 2.28 0.38
C GLY A 62 10.13 3.65 -0.14
N GLU A 63 9.40 4.47 0.63
CA GLU A 63 9.18 5.89 0.35
C GLU A 63 10.48 6.67 0.09
N GLY A 64 11.57 6.43 0.84
CA GLY A 64 12.83 7.13 0.60
C GLY A 64 13.50 6.71 -0.72
N GLU A 65 13.56 5.42 -0.99
CA GLU A 65 14.10 4.86 -2.24
C GLU A 65 13.21 5.23 -3.44
N LEU A 66 11.89 5.17 -3.29
CA LEU A 66 10.92 5.57 -4.31
C LEU A 66 11.04 7.07 -4.59
N GLN A 67 11.21 7.91 -3.57
CA GLN A 67 11.38 9.35 -3.75
C GLN A 67 12.70 9.66 -4.48
N ALA A 68 13.79 9.01 -4.08
CA ALA A 68 15.10 9.15 -4.74
C ALA A 68 15.04 8.70 -6.20
N GLU A 69 14.41 7.57 -6.49
CA GLU A 69 14.22 7.09 -7.86
C GLU A 69 13.31 8.02 -8.66
N ASN A 70 12.25 8.56 -8.05
CA ASN A 70 11.37 9.53 -8.70
C ASN A 70 12.13 10.80 -9.10
N GLU A 71 13.01 11.28 -8.22
CA GLU A 71 13.82 12.47 -8.46
C GLU A 71 14.86 12.24 -9.56
N ARG A 72 15.53 11.08 -9.55
CA ARG A 72 16.43 10.63 -10.63
C ARG A 72 15.70 10.54 -11.98
N LEU A 73 14.51 9.94 -12.02
CA LEU A 73 13.73 9.80 -13.25
C LEU A 73 13.29 11.17 -13.80
N LYS A 74 12.91 12.12 -12.94
CA LYS A 74 12.57 13.49 -13.35
C LYS A 74 13.76 14.23 -13.98
N GLN A 75 14.95 14.10 -13.40
CA GLN A 75 16.17 14.69 -13.97
C GLN A 75 16.45 14.13 -15.37
N LEU A 76 16.42 12.80 -15.52
CA LEU A 76 16.67 12.14 -16.80
C LEU A 76 15.65 12.56 -17.87
N ILE A 77 14.36 12.67 -17.51
CA ILE A 77 13.32 13.16 -18.41
C ILE A 77 13.60 14.61 -18.82
N GLY A 78 14.02 15.47 -17.89
CA GLY A 78 14.39 16.86 -18.17
C GLY A 78 15.54 16.96 -19.19
N GLU A 79 16.63 16.22 -18.96
CA GLU A 79 17.78 16.16 -19.88
C GLU A 79 17.38 15.66 -21.27
N LEU A 80 16.62 14.56 -21.33
CA LEU A 80 16.13 14.01 -22.60
C LEU A 80 15.20 14.98 -23.33
N THR A 81 14.37 15.74 -22.61
CA THR A 81 13.45 16.73 -23.20
C THR A 81 14.23 17.86 -23.85
N ILE A 82 15.23 18.41 -23.16
CA ILE A 82 16.10 19.46 -23.69
C ILE A 82 16.85 18.97 -24.94
N ALA A 83 17.44 17.77 -24.87
CA ALA A 83 18.15 17.19 -26.01
C ALA A 83 17.21 17.00 -27.22
N ASN A 84 16.01 16.47 -26.99
CA ASN A 84 15.03 16.24 -28.05
C ASN A 84 14.56 17.56 -28.69
N ASP A 85 14.37 18.61 -27.91
CA ASP A 85 14.01 19.94 -28.43
C ASP A 85 15.15 20.55 -29.26
N ALA A 86 16.40 20.37 -28.85
CA ALA A 86 17.56 20.80 -29.62
C ALA A 86 17.65 20.04 -30.95
N PHE A 87 17.47 18.72 -30.94
CA PHE A 87 17.47 17.89 -32.17
C PHE A 87 16.32 18.25 -33.11
N LYS A 88 15.12 18.54 -32.60
CA LYS A 88 14.00 18.98 -33.45
C LYS A 88 14.30 20.32 -34.13
N LYS A 89 14.91 21.27 -33.40
CA LYS A 89 15.30 22.57 -33.95
C LYS A 89 16.37 22.44 -35.04
N SER A 90 17.38 21.57 -34.85
CA SER A 90 18.41 21.36 -35.88
C SER A 90 17.82 20.78 -37.17
N LEU A 91 16.93 19.79 -37.06
CA LEU A 91 16.22 19.22 -38.21
C LEU A 91 15.32 20.23 -38.95
N GLN A 92 14.68 21.15 -38.22
CA GLN A 92 13.89 22.22 -38.83
C GLN A 92 14.78 23.26 -39.54
N GLY A 93 15.92 23.62 -38.96
CA GLY A 93 16.90 24.50 -39.59
C GLY A 93 17.53 23.90 -40.84
N GLU A 94 17.67 22.58 -40.89
CA GLU A 94 18.18 21.85 -42.05
C GLU A 94 17.16 21.80 -43.19
N LYS A 95 15.86 21.62 -42.89
CA LYS A 95 14.77 21.70 -43.89
C LYS A 95 14.59 23.08 -44.52
N GLY A 96 14.93 24.16 -43.80
CA GLY A 96 14.85 25.53 -44.33
C GLY A 96 16.05 25.96 -45.18
N ARG A 97 17.08 25.09 -45.31
CA ARG A 97 18.30 25.34 -46.09
C ARG A 97 18.26 24.76 -47.51
N TRP A 98 17.18 24.07 -47.88
CA TRP A 98 16.94 23.51 -49.21
C TRP A 98 15.84 24.28 -49.93
#